data_AF-X0WA09-F1
#
_entry.id   AF-X0WA09-F1
#
_cell.length_a   1.000
_cell.length_b   1.000
_cell.length_c   1.000
_cell.angle_alpha   90.00
_cell.angle_beta   90.00
_cell.angle_gamma   90.00
#
_symmetry.space_group_name_H-M   'P 1'
#
loop_
_entity.id
_entity.type
_entity.pdbx_description
1 polymer ?
#
loop_
_entity_poly.entity_id
_entity_poly.type
_entity_poly.pdbx_seq_one_letter_code
_entity_poly.pdbx_strand_id
1 'polypeptide(L)'
;KFLIDNKEVIIKRALKRGKDSVGQTAGYIVIDGVKKEATPVELKTEIMGLLGYPKELVTKSKNLVYRYTVYTPQEEMKQILTEEEEARLDTLRKVFGIDKYKRIRENSLVFIRELKEKRKENEGKISDLEEKKRLKQEKEDEVKKIEEELVKLEPKVEKAKAEVLKKREQISKIEEKIQEQNNLKRQFEIAEVNLKNILEQRERNKQNIELMENQMIELKKETIVKEGSIEKIEEEERLVEESIILEENKLNEIERKV
;
A
#
# COMPACT_ATOMS: atom_id res chain seq x y z
N LYS A 1 82.18 32.95 -34.84
CA LYS A 1 81.44 32.47 -36.03
C LYS A 1 81.49 30.96 -36.01
N PHE A 2 80.36 30.29 -36.23
CA PHE A 2 80.29 28.84 -36.35
C PHE A 2 79.22 28.46 -37.38
N LEU A 3 79.20 27.20 -37.81
CA LEU A 3 78.26 26.67 -38.79
C LEU A 3 77.31 25.69 -38.09
N ILE A 4 76.00 25.83 -38.32
CA ILE A 4 74.98 24.85 -37.93
C ILE A 4 74.15 24.56 -39.19
N ASP A 5 74.02 23.30 -39.59
CA ASP A 5 73.24 22.90 -40.78
C ASP A 5 73.59 23.71 -42.04
N ASN A 6 74.89 23.94 -42.27
CA ASN A 6 75.45 24.79 -43.33
C ASN A 6 75.05 26.27 -43.29
N LYS A 7 74.42 26.74 -42.21
CA LYS A 7 74.10 28.16 -41.99
C LYS A 7 75.20 28.84 -41.22
N GLU A 8 75.59 30.04 -41.66
CA GLU A 8 76.58 30.84 -40.95
C GLU A 8 75.92 31.57 -39.78
N VAL A 9 76.38 31.27 -38.56
CA VAL A 9 75.86 31.88 -37.34
C VAL A 9 76.94 32.71 -36.64
N ILE A 10 76.60 33.96 -36.35
CA ILE A 10 77.42 34.89 -35.57
C ILE A 10 76.59 35.37 -34.38
N ILE A 11 77.05 35.10 -33.16
CA ILE A 11 76.44 35.60 -31.94
C ILE A 11 77.39 36.55 -31.23
N LYS A 12 76.86 37.68 -30.75
CA LYS A 12 77.60 38.63 -29.92
C LYS A 12 76.76 39.01 -28.71
N ARG A 13 77.34 38.84 -27.52
CA ARG A 13 76.80 39.39 -26.26
C ARG A 13 77.54 40.68 -25.95
N ALA A 14 76.81 41.65 -25.41
CA ALA A 14 77.37 42.89 -24.91
C ALA A 14 77.28 42.91 -23.39
N LEU A 15 78.35 43.39 -22.76
CA LEU A 15 78.42 43.63 -21.33
C LEU A 15 78.63 45.12 -21.11
N LYS A 16 77.90 45.69 -20.16
CA LYS A 16 78.08 47.08 -19.73
C LYS A 16 78.64 47.08 -18.31
N ARG A 17 79.82 47.67 -18.15
CA ARG A 17 80.44 47.88 -16.83
C ARG A 17 79.80 49.11 -16.19
N GLY A 18 79.16 48.93 -15.04
CA GLY A 18 78.73 49.99 -14.13
C GLY A 18 79.82 50.32 -13.10
N LYS A 19 79.49 51.16 -12.11
CA LYS A 19 80.43 51.53 -11.03
C LYS A 19 80.84 50.33 -10.17
N ASP A 20 79.88 49.50 -9.77
CA ASP A 20 80.10 48.38 -8.84
C ASP A 20 79.75 46.99 -9.41
N SER A 21 79.26 46.91 -10.66
CA SER A 21 78.84 45.64 -11.26
C SER A 21 78.98 45.62 -12.79
N VAL A 22 79.01 44.42 -13.37
CA VAL A 22 78.95 44.21 -14.82
C VAL A 22 77.60 43.59 -15.16
N GLY A 23 76.79 44.31 -15.93
CA GLY A 23 75.47 43.87 -16.40
C GLY A 23 75.51 43.39 -17.85
N GLN A 24 74.61 42.48 -18.22
CA GLN A 24 74.40 42.09 -19.62
C GLN A 24 73.47 43.10 -20.29
N THR A 25 73.79 43.52 -21.52
CA THR A 25 72.93 44.36 -22.36
C THR A 25 72.47 43.60 -23.60
N ALA A 26 71.59 44.23 -24.40
CA ALA A 26 71.16 43.65 -25.67
C ALA A 26 72.38 43.31 -26.55
N GLY A 27 72.35 42.12 -27.12
CA GLY A 27 73.32 41.64 -28.09
C GLY A 27 72.66 41.46 -29.45
N TYR A 28 73.33 40.71 -30.33
CA TYR A 28 72.74 40.34 -31.60
C TYR A 28 73.15 38.94 -32.03
N ILE A 29 72.30 38.34 -32.86
CA ILE A 29 72.58 37.11 -33.60
C ILE A 29 72.41 37.40 -35.09
N VAL A 30 73.33 36.90 -35.92
CA VAL A 30 73.25 36.93 -37.37
C VAL A 30 73.15 35.50 -37.86
N ILE A 31 72.11 35.20 -38.64
CA ILE A 31 71.87 33.88 -39.24
C ILE A 31 71.71 34.13 -40.75
N ASP A 32 72.59 33.55 -41.57
CA ASP A 32 72.58 33.69 -43.04
C ASP A 32 72.48 35.16 -43.52
N GLY A 33 73.23 36.05 -42.86
CA GLY A 33 73.27 37.48 -43.17
C GLY A 33 72.15 38.33 -42.56
N VAL A 34 71.10 37.74 -41.98
CA VAL A 34 70.02 38.47 -41.30
C VAL A 34 70.39 38.75 -39.85
N LYS A 35 70.56 40.02 -39.49
CA LYS A 35 70.88 40.46 -38.12
C LYS A 35 69.62 40.70 -37.30
N LYS A 36 69.54 40.07 -36.12
CA LYS A 36 68.47 40.24 -35.14
C LYS A 36 69.06 40.71 -33.80
N GLU A 37 68.58 41.83 -33.29
CA GLU A 37 68.89 42.29 -31.93
C GLU A 37 67.99 41.59 -30.93
N ALA A 38 68.57 41.14 -29.82
CA ALA A 38 67.86 40.33 -28.85
C ALA A 38 68.47 40.46 -27.46
N THR A 39 67.64 40.24 -26.44
CA THR A 39 68.07 40.15 -25.06
C THR A 39 68.94 38.90 -24.83
N PRO A 40 69.75 38.87 -23.77
CA PRO A 40 70.58 37.70 -23.48
C PRO A 40 69.81 36.39 -23.29
N VAL A 41 68.52 36.46 -22.90
CA VAL A 41 67.63 35.31 -22.74
C VAL A 41 67.13 34.83 -24.10
N GLU A 42 66.67 35.74 -24.96
CA GLU A 42 66.22 35.41 -26.31
C GLU A 42 67.35 34.84 -27.17
N LEU A 43 68.56 35.42 -27.08
CA LEU A 43 69.76 34.87 -27.71
C LEU A 43 70.04 33.43 -27.26
N LYS A 44 69.83 33.11 -25.97
CA LYS A 44 69.98 31.76 -25.45
C LYS A 44 68.90 30.84 -26.04
N THR A 45 67.64 31.28 -26.07
CA THR A 45 66.52 30.50 -26.64
C THR A 45 66.74 30.18 -28.11
N GLU A 46 67.16 31.17 -28.91
CA GLU A 46 67.40 31.01 -30.35
C GLU A 46 68.55 30.03 -30.62
N ILE A 47 69.67 30.15 -29.91
CA ILE A 47 70.80 29.21 -30.04
C ILE A 47 70.40 27.79 -29.64
N MET A 48 69.66 27.61 -28.54
CA MET A 48 69.21 26.27 -28.14
C MET A 48 68.23 25.68 -29.15
N GLY A 49 67.37 26.50 -29.76
CA GLY A 49 66.50 26.09 -30.86
C GLY A 49 67.27 25.67 -32.11
N LEU A 50 68.31 26.43 -32.50
CA LEU A 50 69.19 26.08 -33.61
C LEU A 50 69.94 24.78 -33.38
N LEU A 51 70.37 24.51 -32.14
CA LEU A 51 71.05 23.26 -31.77
C LEU A 51 70.07 22.08 -31.57
N GLY A 52 68.76 22.29 -31.78
CA GLY A 52 67.74 21.24 -31.65
C GLY A 52 67.41 20.83 -30.21
N TYR A 53 67.82 21.60 -29.21
CA TYR A 53 67.50 21.28 -27.81
C TYR A 53 66.09 21.72 -27.42
N PRO A 54 65.40 20.94 -26.55
CA PRO A 54 64.10 21.34 -26.03
C PRO A 54 64.10 22.71 -25.33
N LYS A 55 63.14 23.57 -25.68
CA LYS A 55 63.01 24.94 -25.14
C LYS A 55 62.81 24.98 -23.62
N GLU A 56 62.27 23.91 -23.04
CA GLU A 56 62.10 23.74 -21.58
C GLU A 56 63.42 23.77 -20.80
N LEU A 57 64.55 23.56 -21.48
CA LEU A 57 65.89 23.54 -20.89
C LEU A 57 66.57 24.93 -20.90
N VAL A 58 65.95 25.93 -21.51
CA VAL A 58 66.50 27.29 -21.65
C VAL A 58 66.51 28.05 -20.32
N THR A 59 65.51 27.84 -19.46
CA THR A 59 65.31 28.61 -18.23
C THR A 59 65.98 28.02 -16.99
N LYS A 60 66.36 26.73 -17.01
CA LYS A 60 67.05 26.11 -15.87
C LYS A 60 68.53 26.50 -15.88
N SER A 61 69.00 27.03 -14.76
CA SER A 61 70.25 27.78 -14.57
C SER A 61 71.56 26.98 -14.73
N LYS A 62 71.50 25.74 -15.16
CA LYS A 62 72.68 24.95 -15.54
C LYS A 62 72.36 24.32 -16.87
N ASN A 63 73.10 24.72 -17.91
CA ASN A 63 73.04 24.14 -19.26
C ASN A 63 73.55 22.68 -19.22
N LEU A 64 72.90 21.82 -18.43
CA LEU A 64 73.28 20.43 -18.20
C LEU A 64 73.37 19.71 -19.55
N VAL A 65 72.39 19.96 -20.41
CA VAL A 65 72.33 19.37 -21.75
C VAL A 65 73.51 19.77 -22.64
N TYR A 66 73.88 21.05 -22.69
CA TYR A 66 75.07 21.47 -23.46
C TYR A 66 76.36 20.88 -22.87
N ARG A 67 76.42 20.78 -21.52
CA ARG A 67 77.59 20.20 -20.85
C ARG A 67 77.78 18.70 -21.10
N TYR A 68 76.67 18.00 -21.30
CA TYR A 68 76.64 16.56 -21.55
C TYR A 68 76.83 16.20 -23.02
N THR A 69 76.64 17.14 -23.96
CA THR A 69 76.61 16.81 -25.40
C THR A 69 77.68 17.51 -26.22
N VAL A 70 78.09 18.72 -25.85
CA VAL A 70 79.02 19.54 -26.66
C VAL A 70 80.27 19.93 -25.90
N TYR A 71 80.15 20.27 -24.61
CA TYR A 71 81.29 20.75 -23.82
C TYR A 71 81.23 20.24 -22.38
N THR A 72 82.00 19.21 -22.07
CA THR A 72 82.13 18.73 -20.68
C THR A 72 83.35 19.39 -20.04
N PRO A 73 83.19 20.27 -19.02
CA PRO A 73 84.30 20.83 -18.26
C PRO A 73 85.15 19.73 -17.61
N GLN A 74 86.39 20.08 -17.24
CA GLN A 74 87.25 19.18 -16.47
C GLN A 74 86.57 18.74 -15.16
N GLU A 75 86.81 17.51 -14.73
CA GLU A 75 86.19 16.83 -13.58
C GLU A 75 84.67 16.56 -13.66
N GLU A 76 83.89 17.27 -14.48
CA GLU A 76 82.45 16.98 -14.64
C GLU A 76 82.18 15.60 -15.25
N MET A 77 83.10 15.09 -16.08
CA MET A 77 82.97 13.73 -16.61
C MET A 77 82.92 12.67 -15.49
N LYS A 78 83.69 12.84 -14.42
CA LYS A 78 83.64 11.93 -13.27
C LYS A 78 82.28 12.02 -12.59
N GLN A 79 81.75 13.23 -12.41
CA GLN A 79 80.43 13.45 -11.82
C GLN A 79 79.32 12.74 -12.62
N ILE A 80 79.34 12.85 -13.95
CA ILE A 80 78.38 12.18 -14.85
C ILE A 80 78.48 10.64 -14.73
N LEU A 81 79.70 10.12 -14.57
CA LEU A 81 79.93 8.68 -14.43
C LEU A 81 79.54 8.14 -13.05
N THR A 82 79.68 8.95 -12.00
CA THR A 82 79.33 8.59 -10.62
C THR A 82 77.86 8.88 -10.25
N GLU A 83 77.12 9.58 -11.12
CA GLU A 83 75.70 9.86 -10.91
C GLU A 83 74.86 8.57 -10.94
N GLU A 84 73.76 8.55 -10.18
CA GLU A 84 72.83 7.43 -10.19
C GLU A 84 72.32 7.15 -11.61
N GLU A 85 72.22 5.86 -11.96
CA GLU A 85 71.85 5.43 -13.30
C GLU A 85 70.51 6.04 -13.76
N GLU A 86 69.54 6.14 -12.85
CA GLU A 86 68.22 6.70 -13.13
C GLU A 86 68.27 8.21 -13.42
N ALA A 87 69.04 8.97 -12.63
CA ALA A 87 69.22 10.41 -12.83
C ALA A 87 69.95 10.72 -14.14
N ARG A 88 70.99 9.94 -14.47
CA ARG A 88 71.68 10.01 -15.75
C ARG A 88 70.75 9.70 -16.92
N LEU A 89 69.95 8.63 -16.81
CA LEU A 89 68.99 8.23 -17.83
C LEU A 89 67.90 9.28 -18.04
N ASP A 90 67.42 9.91 -16.98
CA ASP A 90 66.44 11.01 -17.05
C ASP A 90 67.02 12.25 -17.74
N THR A 91 68.28 12.59 -17.45
CA THR A 91 69.01 13.65 -18.15
C THR A 91 69.13 13.35 -19.64
N LEU A 92 69.54 12.12 -20.02
CA LEU A 92 69.58 11.70 -21.42
C LEU A 92 68.20 11.75 -22.08
N ARG A 93 67.15 11.29 -21.40
CA ARG A 93 65.77 11.35 -21.93
C ARG A 93 65.33 12.78 -22.23
N LYS A 94 65.70 13.73 -21.38
CA LYS A 94 65.45 15.16 -21.59
C LYS A 94 66.27 15.73 -22.74
N VAL A 95 67.55 15.38 -22.85
CA VAL A 95 68.43 15.78 -23.95
C VAL A 95 67.87 15.34 -25.30
N PHE A 96 67.47 14.07 -25.41
CA PHE A 96 66.94 13.48 -26.65
C PHE A 96 65.44 13.76 -26.88
N GLY A 97 64.76 14.49 -25.98
CA GLY A 97 63.32 14.77 -26.10
C GLY A 97 62.42 13.52 -26.06
N ILE A 98 62.92 12.42 -25.50
CA ILE A 98 62.20 11.14 -25.36
C ILE A 98 61.53 10.98 -23.98
N ASP A 99 61.64 11.99 -23.11
CA ASP A 99 60.92 12.05 -21.83
C ASP A 99 59.39 11.85 -21.99
N LYS A 100 58.83 12.27 -23.13
CA LYS A 100 57.42 12.04 -23.48
C LYS A 100 56.99 10.58 -23.35
N TYR A 101 57.88 9.61 -23.64
CA TYR A 101 57.55 8.19 -23.53
C TYR A 101 57.43 7.74 -22.08
N LYS A 102 58.26 8.28 -21.17
CA LYS A 102 58.14 8.05 -19.73
C LYS A 102 56.79 8.55 -19.24
N ARG A 103 56.43 9.78 -19.58
CA ARG A 103 55.13 10.39 -19.22
C ARG A 103 53.95 9.60 -19.78
N ILE A 104 54.00 9.18 -21.05
CA ILE A 104 52.94 8.35 -21.65
C ILE A 104 52.78 7.04 -20.88
N ARG A 105 53.89 6.37 -20.55
CA ARG A 105 53.85 5.12 -19.77
C ARG A 105 53.24 5.32 -18.39
N GLU A 106 53.70 6.33 -17.65
CA GLU A 106 53.20 6.65 -16.31
C GLU A 106 51.69 6.97 -16.32
N ASN A 107 51.24 7.80 -17.26
CA ASN A 107 49.82 8.13 -17.42
C ASN A 107 48.99 6.89 -17.80
N SER A 108 49.52 6.03 -18.67
CA SER A 108 48.85 4.78 -19.06
C SER A 108 48.66 3.85 -17.86
N LEU A 109 49.64 3.79 -16.94
CA LEU A 109 49.53 2.98 -15.73
C LEU A 109 48.43 3.49 -14.79
N VAL A 110 48.30 4.82 -14.64
CA VAL A 110 47.20 5.43 -13.88
C VAL A 110 45.86 5.04 -14.47
N PHE A 111 45.72 5.17 -15.80
CA PHE A 111 44.47 4.83 -16.49
C PHE A 111 44.11 3.34 -16.38
N ILE A 112 45.10 2.44 -16.52
CA ILE A 112 44.90 1.00 -16.34
C ILE A 112 44.41 0.68 -14.93
N ARG A 113 44.95 1.36 -13.91
CA ARG A 113 44.52 1.16 -12.52
C ARG A 113 43.06 1.57 -12.33
N GLU A 114 42.66 2.73 -12.83
CA GLU A 114 41.27 3.19 -12.76
C GLU A 114 40.31 2.23 -13.49
N LEU A 115 40.70 1.73 -14.67
CA LEU A 115 39.90 0.74 -15.39
C LEU A 115 39.72 -0.56 -14.61
N LYS A 116 40.78 -1.04 -13.95
CA LYS A 116 40.71 -2.24 -13.11
C LYS A 116 39.80 -2.03 -11.90
N GLU A 117 39.88 -0.87 -11.25
CA GLU A 117 39.01 -0.51 -10.13
C GLU A 117 37.54 -0.47 -10.56
N LYS A 118 37.22 0.24 -11.65
CA LYS A 118 35.85 0.28 -12.21
C LYS A 118 35.33 -1.10 -12.61
N ARG A 119 36.18 -1.93 -13.22
CA ARG A 119 35.82 -3.31 -13.55
C ARG A 119 35.42 -4.08 -12.29
N LYS A 120 36.22 -4.01 -11.23
CA LYS A 120 35.96 -4.71 -9.96
C LYS A 120 34.69 -4.18 -9.27
N GLU A 121 34.45 -2.87 -9.33
CA GLU A 121 33.22 -2.26 -8.82
C GLU A 121 31.98 -2.80 -9.56
N ASN A 122 32.04 -2.86 -10.90
CA ASN A 122 30.95 -3.40 -11.71
C ASN A 122 30.74 -4.90 -11.49
N GLU A 123 31.82 -5.68 -11.38
CA GLU A 123 31.73 -7.10 -11.00
C GLU A 123 31.04 -7.27 -9.64
N GLY A 124 31.37 -6.43 -8.66
CA GLY A 124 30.70 -6.40 -7.36
C GLY A 124 29.23 -6.02 -7.43
N LYS A 125 28.84 -5.07 -8.30
CA LYS A 125 27.42 -4.70 -8.51
C LYS A 125 26.61 -5.79 -9.19
N ILE A 126 27.26 -6.68 -9.94
CA ILE A 126 26.60 -7.74 -10.74
C ILE A 126 26.65 -9.09 -10.01
N SER A 127 27.34 -9.20 -8.88
CA SER A 127 27.58 -10.49 -8.21
C SER A 127 26.31 -11.23 -7.80
N ASP A 128 25.24 -10.50 -7.46
CA ASP A 128 23.95 -11.06 -7.04
C ASP A 128 22.91 -11.13 -8.17
N LEU A 129 23.30 -10.78 -9.40
CA LEU A 129 22.36 -10.69 -10.53
C LEU A 129 21.75 -12.05 -10.87
N GLU A 130 22.56 -13.11 -10.91
CA GLU A 130 22.07 -14.47 -11.21
C GLU A 130 21.16 -15.01 -10.10
N GLU A 131 21.48 -14.73 -8.83
CA GLU A 131 20.62 -15.09 -7.71
C GLU A 131 19.28 -14.35 -7.78
N LYS A 132 19.28 -13.04 -8.04
CA LYS A 132 18.07 -12.24 -8.24
C LYS A 132 17.22 -12.73 -9.41
N LYS A 133 17.84 -13.14 -10.52
CA LYS A 133 17.11 -13.77 -11.65
C LYS A 133 16.42 -15.06 -11.24
N ARG A 134 17.12 -15.93 -10.50
CA ARG A 134 16.54 -17.18 -9.99
C ARG A 134 15.37 -16.92 -9.04
N LEU A 135 15.55 -16.00 -8.07
CA LEU A 135 14.49 -15.60 -7.13
C LEU A 135 13.28 -15.01 -7.85
N LYS A 136 13.51 -14.19 -8.88
CA LYS A 136 12.42 -13.65 -9.71
C LYS A 136 11.64 -14.79 -10.37
N GLN A 137 12.32 -15.76 -10.96
CA GLN A 137 11.67 -16.89 -11.62
C GLN A 137 10.88 -17.76 -10.63
N GLU A 138 11.47 -18.06 -9.46
CA GLU A 138 10.78 -18.78 -8.38
C GLU A 138 9.50 -18.05 -7.94
N LYS A 139 9.56 -16.72 -7.79
CA LYS A 139 8.39 -15.91 -7.43
C LYS A 139 7.34 -15.82 -8.53
N GLU A 140 7.74 -15.74 -9.79
CA GLU A 140 6.81 -15.80 -10.92
C GLU A 140 6.07 -17.15 -10.97
N ASP A 141 6.76 -18.25 -10.67
CA ASP A 141 6.14 -19.58 -10.62
C ASP A 141 5.23 -19.75 -9.39
N GLU A 142 5.58 -19.18 -8.23
CA GLU A 142 4.69 -19.10 -7.06
C GLU A 142 3.41 -18.32 -7.37
N VAL A 143 3.53 -17.15 -8.01
CA VAL A 143 2.39 -16.32 -8.39
C VAL A 143 1.45 -17.07 -9.33
N LYS A 144 1.99 -17.74 -10.36
CA LYS A 144 1.17 -18.56 -11.27
C LYS A 144 0.41 -19.67 -10.54
N LYS A 145 1.06 -20.37 -9.60
CA LYS A 145 0.40 -21.41 -8.79
C LYS A 145 -0.73 -20.84 -7.95
N ILE A 146 -0.50 -19.70 -7.30
CA ILE A 146 -1.53 -19.02 -6.51
C ILE A 146 -2.69 -18.59 -7.40
N GLU A 147 -2.43 -18.02 -8.58
CA GLU A 147 -3.46 -17.64 -9.55
C GLU A 147 -4.30 -18.85 -9.99
N GLU A 148 -3.67 -19.99 -10.29
CA GLU A 148 -4.39 -21.23 -10.63
C GLU A 148 -5.26 -21.74 -9.48
N GLU A 149 -4.78 -21.64 -8.23
CA GLU A 149 -5.57 -21.98 -7.05
C GLU A 149 -6.74 -21.02 -6.85
N LEU A 150 -6.54 -19.73 -7.10
CA LEU A 150 -7.55 -18.68 -6.97
C LEU A 150 -8.69 -18.90 -7.96
N VAL A 151 -8.37 -19.22 -9.22
CA VAL A 151 -9.34 -19.59 -10.27
C VAL A 151 -10.15 -20.84 -9.86
N LYS A 152 -9.54 -21.80 -9.17
CA LYS A 152 -10.27 -22.98 -8.64
C LYS A 152 -11.15 -22.65 -7.44
N LEU A 153 -10.79 -21.63 -6.65
CA LEU A 153 -11.49 -21.26 -5.42
C LEU A 153 -12.68 -20.32 -5.68
N GLU A 154 -12.57 -19.39 -6.63
CA GLU A 154 -13.64 -18.49 -7.05
C GLU A 154 -15.00 -19.18 -7.26
N PRO A 155 -15.13 -20.25 -8.06
CA PRO A 155 -16.42 -20.90 -8.28
C PRO A 155 -16.95 -21.59 -7.02
N LYS A 156 -16.08 -22.04 -6.11
CA LYS A 156 -16.51 -22.61 -4.83
C LYS A 156 -17.08 -21.53 -3.92
N VAL A 157 -16.44 -20.37 -3.88
CA VAL A 157 -16.91 -19.21 -3.11
C VAL A 157 -18.24 -18.71 -3.65
N GLU A 158 -18.39 -18.59 -4.97
CA GLU A 158 -19.66 -18.17 -5.58
C GLU A 158 -20.80 -19.18 -5.35
N LYS A 159 -20.51 -20.49 -5.42
CA LYS A 159 -21.49 -21.52 -5.03
C LYS A 159 -21.90 -21.39 -3.56
N ALA A 160 -20.93 -21.21 -2.65
CA ALA A 160 -21.21 -21.06 -1.23
C ALA A 160 -22.04 -19.79 -0.94
N LYS A 161 -21.74 -18.65 -1.60
CA LYS A 161 -22.56 -17.44 -1.50
C LYS A 161 -23.99 -17.67 -1.98
N ALA A 162 -24.17 -18.34 -3.12
CA ALA A 162 -25.49 -18.65 -3.65
C ALA A 162 -26.30 -19.56 -2.70
N GLU A 163 -25.66 -20.56 -2.08
CA GLU A 163 -26.30 -21.41 -1.08
C GLU A 163 -26.71 -20.64 0.18
N VAL A 164 -25.86 -19.74 0.67
CA VAL A 164 -26.18 -18.88 1.82
C VAL A 164 -27.40 -17.99 1.52
N LEU A 165 -27.46 -17.42 0.32
CA LEU A 165 -28.60 -16.62 -0.14
C LEU A 165 -29.90 -17.43 -0.16
N LYS A 166 -29.87 -18.64 -0.75
CA LYS A 166 -31.02 -19.55 -0.76
C LYS A 166 -31.47 -19.93 0.65
N LYS A 167 -30.53 -20.25 1.55
CA LYS A 167 -30.87 -20.56 2.94
C LYS A 167 -31.46 -19.36 3.68
N ARG A 168 -30.98 -18.14 3.43
CA ARG A 168 -31.58 -16.91 3.99
C ARG A 168 -33.01 -16.70 3.52
N GLU A 169 -33.30 -16.90 2.23
CA GLU A 169 -34.68 -16.84 1.73
C GLU A 169 -35.58 -17.91 2.35
N GLN A 170 -35.07 -19.13 2.52
CA GLN A 170 -35.81 -20.19 3.21
C GLN A 170 -36.11 -19.84 4.67
N ILE A 171 -35.13 -19.26 5.38
CA ILE A 171 -35.31 -18.79 6.76
C ILE A 171 -36.41 -17.72 6.81
N SER A 172 -36.37 -16.72 5.92
CA SER A 172 -37.39 -15.67 5.87
C SER A 172 -38.80 -16.23 5.62
N LYS A 173 -38.96 -17.21 4.70
CA LYS A 173 -40.24 -17.89 4.48
C LYS A 173 -40.71 -18.69 5.70
N ILE A 174 -39.78 -19.29 6.44
CA ILE A 174 -40.09 -20.03 7.67
C ILE A 174 -40.51 -19.05 8.77
N GLU A 175 -39.83 -17.90 8.90
CA GLU A 175 -40.19 -16.84 9.84
C GLU A 175 -41.60 -16.29 9.57
N GLU A 176 -41.96 -16.04 8.31
CA GLU A 176 -43.32 -15.65 7.92
C GLU A 176 -44.36 -16.69 8.35
N LYS A 177 -44.10 -17.98 8.07
CA LYS A 177 -44.98 -19.07 8.49
C LYS A 177 -45.11 -19.19 10.01
N ILE A 178 -44.03 -18.96 10.75
CA ILE A 178 -44.07 -18.95 12.23
C ILE A 178 -44.94 -17.79 12.72
N GLN A 179 -44.82 -16.62 12.10
CA GLN A 179 -45.62 -15.45 12.46
C GLN A 179 -47.11 -15.68 12.15
N GLU A 180 -47.41 -16.29 11.01
CA GLU A 180 -48.77 -16.69 10.62
C GLU A 180 -49.34 -17.74 11.59
N GLN A 181 -48.56 -18.76 11.93
CA GLN A 181 -48.94 -19.78 12.91
C GLN A 181 -49.23 -19.16 14.29
N ASN A 182 -48.40 -18.21 14.75
CA ASN A 182 -48.63 -17.51 16.01
C ASN A 182 -49.91 -16.66 15.99
N ASN A 183 -50.23 -16.02 14.86
CA ASN A 183 -51.48 -15.27 14.69
C ASN A 183 -52.70 -16.20 14.73
N LEU A 184 -52.65 -17.31 14.01
CA LEU A 184 -53.68 -18.36 14.05
C LEU A 184 -53.87 -18.92 15.46
N LYS A 185 -52.77 -19.16 16.19
CA LYS A 185 -52.81 -19.65 17.56
C LYS A 185 -53.48 -18.64 18.51
N ARG A 186 -53.18 -17.35 18.37
CA ARG A 186 -53.87 -16.28 19.11
C ARG A 186 -55.37 -16.22 18.77
N GLN A 187 -55.72 -16.32 17.49
CA GLN A 187 -57.12 -16.34 17.07
C GLN A 187 -57.86 -17.57 17.64
N PHE A 188 -57.19 -18.72 17.66
CA PHE A 188 -57.72 -19.94 18.26
C PHE A 188 -57.94 -19.78 19.77
N GLU A 189 -56.95 -19.25 20.51
CA GLU A 189 -57.10 -18.97 21.95
C GLU A 189 -58.28 -18.03 22.23
N ILE A 190 -58.46 -16.97 21.43
CA ILE A 190 -59.61 -16.06 21.55
C ILE A 190 -60.93 -16.81 21.28
N ALA A 191 -60.97 -17.63 20.22
CA ALA A 191 -62.16 -18.41 19.88
C ALA A 191 -62.49 -19.46 20.97
N GLU A 192 -61.48 -20.07 21.57
CA GLU A 192 -61.62 -21.04 22.66
C GLU A 192 -62.18 -20.37 23.93
N VAL A 193 -61.66 -19.19 24.32
CA VAL A 193 -62.20 -18.39 25.42
C VAL A 193 -63.65 -17.98 25.15
N ASN A 194 -63.95 -17.54 23.94
CA ASN A 194 -65.32 -17.19 23.54
C ASN A 194 -66.26 -18.39 23.61
N LEU A 195 -65.83 -19.55 23.12
CA LEU A 195 -66.60 -20.79 23.19
C LEU A 195 -66.88 -21.18 24.64
N LYS A 196 -65.88 -21.10 25.51
CA LYS A 196 -66.02 -21.37 26.94
C LYS A 196 -67.04 -20.42 27.58
N ASN A 197 -66.97 -19.13 27.29
CA ASN A 197 -67.95 -18.14 27.76
C ASN A 197 -69.37 -18.46 27.27
N ILE A 198 -69.54 -18.85 26.00
CA ILE A 198 -70.84 -19.23 25.45
C ILE A 198 -71.38 -20.50 26.11
N LEU A 199 -70.51 -21.49 26.39
CA LEU A 199 -70.89 -22.71 27.10
C LEU A 199 -71.33 -22.40 28.54
N GLU A 200 -70.59 -21.56 29.26
CA GLU A 200 -70.96 -21.11 30.61
C GLU A 200 -72.28 -20.32 30.60
N GLN A 201 -72.50 -19.47 29.61
CA GLN A 201 -73.78 -18.77 29.43
C GLN A 201 -74.92 -19.74 29.13
N ARG A 202 -74.70 -20.73 28.27
CA ARG A 202 -75.68 -21.76 27.98
C ARG A 202 -76.06 -22.53 29.25
N GLU A 203 -75.08 -22.89 30.07
CA GLU A 203 -75.32 -23.63 31.31
C GLU A 203 -76.09 -22.78 32.33
N ARG A 204 -75.73 -21.50 32.49
CA ARG A 204 -76.51 -20.56 33.31
C ARG A 204 -77.94 -20.40 32.80
N ASN A 205 -78.13 -20.28 31.48
CA ASN A 205 -79.47 -20.18 30.89
C ASN A 205 -80.27 -21.45 31.11
N LYS A 206 -79.64 -22.62 31.04
CA LYS A 206 -80.28 -23.90 31.33
C LYS A 206 -80.71 -24.00 32.81
N GLN A 207 -79.84 -23.60 33.73
CA GLN A 207 -80.17 -23.51 35.16
C GLN A 207 -81.30 -22.50 35.43
N ASN A 208 -81.31 -21.37 34.73
CA ASN A 208 -82.40 -20.40 34.82
C ASN A 208 -83.72 -20.95 34.27
N ILE A 209 -83.68 -21.73 33.17
CA ILE A 209 -84.87 -22.42 32.66
C ILE A 209 -85.36 -23.44 33.68
N GLU A 210 -84.50 -24.26 34.27
CA GLU A 210 -84.88 -25.20 35.35
C GLU A 210 -85.47 -24.47 36.56
N LEU A 211 -84.91 -23.31 36.95
CA LEU A 211 -85.47 -22.49 38.03
C LEU A 211 -86.85 -21.92 37.67
N MET A 212 -87.01 -21.41 36.45
CA MET A 212 -88.30 -20.92 35.94
C MET A 212 -89.33 -22.04 35.78
N GLU A 213 -88.91 -23.24 35.40
CA GLU A 213 -89.76 -24.45 35.36
C GLU A 213 -90.20 -24.84 36.77
N ASN A 214 -89.31 -24.81 37.75
CA ASN A 214 -89.65 -25.03 39.14
C ASN A 214 -90.60 -23.95 39.69
N GLN A 215 -90.38 -22.68 39.35
CA GLN A 215 -91.30 -21.58 39.67
C GLN A 215 -92.66 -21.75 38.99
N MET A 216 -92.70 -22.22 37.74
CA MET A 216 -93.96 -22.58 37.06
C MET A 216 -94.67 -23.74 37.74
N ILE A 217 -93.94 -24.73 38.27
CA ILE A 217 -94.51 -25.85 39.04
C ILE A 217 -95.08 -25.35 40.38
N GLU A 218 -94.38 -24.45 41.08
CA GLU A 218 -94.88 -23.82 42.32
C GLU A 218 -96.13 -22.97 42.06
N LEU A 219 -96.11 -22.12 41.03
CA LEU A 219 -97.28 -21.32 40.64
C LEU A 219 -98.46 -22.20 40.20
N LYS A 220 -98.20 -23.32 39.52
CA LYS A 220 -99.24 -24.32 39.21
C LYS A 220 -99.82 -24.96 40.48
N LYS A 221 -98.98 -25.29 41.48
CA LYS A 221 -99.45 -25.78 42.77
C LYS A 221 -100.29 -24.75 43.52
N GLU A 222 -99.90 -23.47 43.51
CA GLU A 222 -100.72 -22.39 44.08
C GLU A 222 -102.06 -22.22 43.36
N THR A 223 -102.10 -22.48 42.04
CA THR A 223 -103.34 -22.42 41.25
C THR A 223 -104.27 -23.59 41.59
N ILE A 224 -103.73 -24.80 41.77
CA ILE A 224 -104.50 -25.99 42.19
C ILE A 224 -105.07 -25.81 43.61
N VAL A 225 -104.33 -25.17 44.52
CA VAL A 225 -104.84 -24.87 45.87
C VAL A 225 -105.99 -23.84 45.82
N LYS A 226 -105.94 -22.89 44.88
CA LYS A 226 -107.04 -21.94 44.65
C LYS A 226 -108.26 -22.60 44.00
N GLU A 227 -108.08 -23.52 43.05
CA GLU A 227 -109.18 -24.31 42.47
C GLU A 227 -109.87 -25.21 43.50
N GLY A 228 -109.11 -25.93 44.35
CA GLY A 228 -109.69 -26.73 45.45
C GLY A 228 -110.33 -25.90 46.58
N SER A 229 -110.04 -24.59 46.63
CA SER A 229 -110.75 -23.65 47.52
C SER A 229 -112.06 -23.16 46.89
N ILE A 230 -112.15 -23.13 45.56
CA ILE A 230 -113.35 -22.76 44.81
C ILE A 230 -114.37 -23.91 44.83
N GLU A 231 -113.92 -25.16 44.66
CA GLU A 231 -114.81 -26.34 44.77
C GLU A 231 -115.48 -26.47 46.15
N LYS A 232 -114.80 -26.09 47.24
CA LYS A 232 -115.39 -26.08 48.60
C LYS A 232 -116.42 -24.97 48.81
N ILE A 233 -116.26 -23.82 48.14
CA ILE A 233 -117.22 -22.71 48.21
C ILE A 233 -118.46 -23.06 47.38
N GLU A 234 -118.30 -23.73 46.23
CA GLU A 234 -119.42 -24.23 45.42
C GLU A 234 -120.22 -25.34 46.14
N GLU A 235 -119.57 -26.19 46.94
CA GLU A 235 -120.24 -27.22 47.74
C GLU A 235 -121.04 -26.61 48.93
N GLU A 236 -120.53 -25.53 49.55
CA GLU A 236 -121.26 -24.77 50.58
C GLU A 236 -122.45 -23.99 50.00
N GLU A 237 -122.31 -23.37 48.83
CA GLU A 237 -123.44 -22.68 48.15
C GLU A 237 -124.59 -23.66 47.86
N ARG A 238 -124.26 -24.87 47.40
CA ARG A 238 -125.25 -25.89 47.06
C ARG A 238 -126.02 -26.42 48.27
N LEU A 239 -125.35 -26.56 49.43
CA LEU A 239 -125.99 -26.93 50.69
C LEU A 239 -126.90 -25.82 51.24
N VAL A 240 -126.54 -24.55 51.04
CA VAL A 240 -127.37 -23.42 51.42
C VAL A 240 -128.60 -23.31 50.50
N GLU A 241 -128.45 -23.52 49.19
CA GLU A 241 -129.59 -23.55 48.25
C GLU A 241 -130.58 -24.67 48.59
N GLU A 242 -130.11 -25.88 48.90
CA GLU A 242 -130.99 -26.98 49.34
C GLU A 242 -131.70 -26.66 50.66
N SER A 243 -131.05 -25.93 51.57
CA SER A 243 -131.67 -25.47 52.82
C SER A 243 -132.76 -24.42 52.60
N ILE A 244 -132.58 -23.50 51.65
CA ILE A 244 -133.57 -22.46 51.31
C ILE A 244 -134.79 -23.10 50.65
N ILE A 245 -134.60 -24.07 49.75
CA ILE A 245 -135.72 -24.80 49.11
C ILE A 245 -136.53 -25.59 50.14
N LEU A 246 -135.89 -26.15 51.17
CA LEU A 246 -136.59 -26.87 52.23
C LEU A 246 -137.43 -25.91 53.11
N GLU A 247 -136.91 -24.72 53.40
CA GLU A 247 -137.60 -23.71 54.20
C GLU A 247 -138.72 -23.01 53.41
N GLU A 248 -138.57 -22.79 52.10
CA GLU A 248 -139.64 -22.33 51.21
C GLU A 248 -140.78 -23.34 51.06
N ASN A 249 -140.46 -24.65 51.03
CA ASN A 249 -141.48 -25.70 51.02
C ASN A 249 -142.24 -25.79 52.35
N LYS A 250 -141.57 -25.56 53.50
CA LYS A 250 -142.26 -25.42 54.79
C LYS A 250 -143.15 -24.19 54.87
N LEU A 251 -142.74 -23.07 54.26
CA LEU A 251 -143.56 -21.84 54.22
C LEU A 251 -144.83 -22.04 53.37
N ASN A 252 -144.70 -22.73 52.22
CA ASN A 252 -145.82 -23.01 51.31
C ASN A 252 -146.84 -24.03 51.86
N GLU A 253 -146.45 -24.92 52.79
CA GLU A 253 -147.40 -25.81 53.47
C GLU A 253 -148.23 -25.10 54.56
N ILE A 254 -147.73 -24.00 55.12
CA ILE A 254 -148.45 -23.22 56.13
C ILE A 254 -149.46 -22.25 55.50
N GLU A 255 -149.20 -21.74 54.29
CA GLU A 255 -150.14 -20.84 53.57
C GLU A 255 -151.35 -21.54 52.94
N ARG A 256 -151.40 -22.87 52.87
CA ARG A 256 -152.52 -23.62 52.26
C ARG A 256 -153.58 -24.18 53.22
N LYS A 257 -153.61 -23.72 54.48
CA LYS A 257 -154.68 -24.05 55.45
C LYS A 257 -155.23 -22.83 56.23
N VAL A 258 -155.40 -21.73 55.52
CA VAL A 258 -156.59 -20.85 55.66
C VAL A 258 -157.62 -21.31 54.62
#